data_AF-A0A955BGN0-F1
#
_entry.id   AF-A0A955BGN0-F1
#
_cell.length_a   1.000
_cell.length_b   1.000
_cell.length_c   1.000
_cell.angle_alpha   90.00
_cell.angle_beta   90.00
_cell.angle_gamma   90.00
#
_symmetry.space_group_name_H-M   'P 1'
#
loop_
_entity.id
_entity.type
_entity.pdbx_description
1 polymer ?
#
loop_
_entity_poly.entity_id
_entity_poly.type
_entity_poly.pdbx_seq_one_letter_code
_entity_poly.pdbx_strand_id
1 'polypeptide(L)'
;MSSFVVALSVVDWGVLAVYLLAMVAIGAYFSHEQHTSRDFFLAGRSMGWFPVGLSIMATLLSALSYSGIPGAAYEAGYKFLILPVSVWLTLPIVSGFILPLYQRLEIYSVYEYLELRFDASVRFVSSVVFVVWRLLWMGGVLYAPCKVLVVAAGIDVPVWVLLLILGACGTAYTFLGGMKAVIWTDVVQSLVMVAGLVLIIGCVWWKLDGGPARVQEIASGLGRSSFVETSFRWDSYWTIWGILPHLFLSMLSFYIADQITAQRYLTAKSLPEARRSFVLNCVSVSIMTPALAYVGVALLAFYYDNPQAMEPKWVANLSSGAETRALTYQDRAEFSGETLAPEESALADQPLIDWNRDTLNASTVEALVSERRILRP
;
A
#
# COMPACT_ATOMS: atom_id res chain seq x y z
N MET A 1 0.55 -10.86 -34.49
CA MET A 1 0.14 -10.63 -33.10
C MET A 1 0.82 -9.36 -32.64
N SER A 2 0.11 -8.23 -32.69
CA SER A 2 0.58 -6.94 -32.20
C SER A 2 0.75 -7.03 -30.69
N SER A 3 2.00 -6.97 -30.25
CA SER A 3 2.38 -6.90 -28.84
C SER A 3 1.51 -5.85 -28.14
N PHE A 4 0.68 -6.26 -27.18
CA PHE A 4 -0.08 -5.35 -26.32
C PHE A 4 0.89 -4.73 -25.31
N VAL A 5 1.89 -4.00 -25.80
CA VAL A 5 2.67 -3.09 -24.97
C VAL A 5 1.81 -1.86 -24.87
N VAL A 6 1.11 -1.69 -23.75
CA VAL A 6 0.47 -0.41 -23.42
C VAL A 6 1.62 0.55 -23.09
N ALA A 7 2.29 1.06 -24.14
CA ALA A 7 3.27 2.10 -23.96
C ALA A 7 2.51 3.37 -23.56
N LEU A 8 2.95 4.02 -22.48
CA LEU A 8 2.40 5.32 -22.09
C LEU A 8 2.53 6.29 -23.26
N SER A 9 1.42 6.89 -23.65
CA SER A 9 1.38 7.88 -24.71
C SER A 9 2.09 9.17 -24.27
N VAL A 10 2.38 10.05 -25.23
CA VAL A 10 2.93 11.39 -24.93
C VAL A 10 2.02 12.16 -23.96
N VAL A 11 0.70 11.95 -24.05
CA VAL A 11 -0.28 12.57 -23.14
C VAL A 11 -0.09 12.06 -21.71
N ASP A 12 0.09 10.75 -21.53
CA ASP A 12 0.28 10.16 -20.21
C ASP A 12 1.56 10.66 -19.53
N TRP A 13 2.65 10.75 -20.30
CA TRP A 13 3.90 11.37 -19.82
C TRP A 13 3.74 12.85 -19.48
N GLY A 14 2.96 13.58 -20.29
CA GLY A 14 2.61 14.97 -20.00
C GLY A 14 1.85 15.12 -18.69
N VAL A 15 0.87 14.25 -18.41
CA VAL A 15 0.11 14.23 -17.15
C VAL A 15 1.04 13.96 -15.96
N LEU A 16 1.95 12.97 -16.07
CA LEU A 16 2.94 12.68 -15.02
C LEU A 16 3.87 13.86 -14.76
N ALA A 17 4.39 14.50 -15.81
CA ALA A 17 5.27 15.65 -15.69
C ALA A 17 4.56 16.83 -15.02
N VAL A 18 3.32 17.15 -15.44
CA VAL A 18 2.50 18.20 -14.83
C VAL A 18 2.24 17.91 -13.35
N TYR A 19 1.91 16.66 -13.02
CA TYR A 19 1.70 16.24 -11.63
C TYR A 19 2.96 16.44 -10.77
N LEU A 20 4.13 15.99 -11.24
CA LEU A 20 5.39 16.18 -10.50
C LEU A 20 5.76 17.65 -10.34
N LEU A 21 5.60 18.46 -11.40
CA LEU A 21 5.84 19.89 -11.35
C LEU A 21 4.88 20.59 -10.38
N ALA A 22 3.61 20.19 -10.34
CA ALA A 22 2.65 20.71 -9.38
C ALA A 22 3.07 20.40 -7.93
N MET A 23 3.60 19.22 -7.64
CA MET A 23 4.10 18.88 -6.30
C MET A 23 5.29 19.76 -5.89
N VAL A 24 6.24 19.96 -6.80
CA VAL A 24 7.38 20.86 -6.58
C VAL A 24 6.93 22.31 -6.41
N ALA A 25 5.95 22.76 -7.20
CA ALA A 25 5.38 24.10 -7.09
C ALA A 25 4.69 24.33 -5.74
N ILE A 26 3.97 23.34 -5.19
CA ILE A 26 3.40 23.42 -3.84
C ILE A 26 4.51 23.57 -2.79
N GLY A 27 5.59 22.79 -2.90
CA GLY A 27 6.76 22.92 -2.02
C GLY A 27 7.41 24.30 -2.10
N ALA A 28 7.64 24.80 -3.32
CA ALA A 28 8.20 26.13 -3.55
C ALA A 28 7.28 27.23 -3.02
N TYR A 29 5.95 27.09 -3.19
CA TYR A 29 4.96 28.04 -2.68
C TYR A 29 5.08 28.20 -1.16
N PHE A 30 5.18 27.11 -0.39
CA PHE A 30 5.27 27.20 1.07
C PHE A 30 6.67 27.53 1.60
N SER A 31 7.69 27.66 0.74
CA SER A 31 9.07 27.93 1.17
C SER A 31 9.23 29.29 1.84
N HIS A 32 8.47 30.30 1.41
CA HIS A 32 8.54 31.65 1.98
C HIS A 32 8.01 31.73 3.42
N GLU A 33 7.29 30.70 3.90
CA GLU A 33 6.75 30.64 5.26
C GLU A 33 7.70 29.93 6.26
N GLN A 34 8.86 29.43 5.80
CA GLN A 34 9.77 28.62 6.63
C GLN A 34 10.83 29.50 7.30
N HIS A 35 10.49 30.14 8.43
CA HIS A 35 11.41 31.02 9.16
C HIS A 35 12.04 30.37 10.39
N THR A 36 11.36 29.40 11.01
CA THR A 36 11.80 28.74 12.23
C THR A 36 11.71 27.21 12.11
N SER A 37 12.39 26.49 13.00
CA SER A 37 12.25 25.03 13.11
C SER A 37 10.80 24.61 13.41
N ARG A 38 10.03 25.45 14.11
CA ARG A 38 8.60 25.21 14.38
C ARG A 38 7.77 25.31 13.10
N ASP A 39 8.09 26.23 12.21
CA ASP A 39 7.43 26.33 10.90
C ASP A 39 7.77 25.10 10.06
N PHE A 40 9.06 24.76 9.99
CA PHE A 40 9.55 23.66 9.18
C PHE A 40 9.04 22.29 9.62
N PHE A 41 9.15 21.94 10.90
CA PHE A 41 8.80 20.60 11.39
C PHE A 41 7.34 20.47 11.83
N LEU A 42 6.72 21.55 12.31
CA LEU A 42 5.38 21.52 12.91
C LEU A 42 4.33 22.34 12.13
N ALA A 43 4.68 22.90 10.98
CA ALA A 43 3.80 23.78 10.19
C ALA A 43 3.22 24.94 11.03
N GLY A 44 4.00 25.44 11.99
CA GLY A 44 3.58 26.49 12.92
C GLY A 44 2.46 26.06 13.89
N ARG A 45 2.10 24.77 13.93
CA ARG A 45 0.90 24.24 14.60
C ARG A 45 -0.38 24.94 14.14
N SER A 46 -0.52 25.16 12.83
CA SER A 46 -1.63 25.91 12.25
C SER A 46 -2.63 25.04 11.49
N MET A 47 -2.34 23.75 11.34
CA MET A 47 -3.08 22.90 10.41
C MET A 47 -4.46 22.52 10.95
N GLY A 48 -5.45 22.56 10.06
CA GLY A 48 -6.81 22.12 10.33
C GLY A 48 -6.95 20.60 10.25
N TRP A 49 -8.08 20.10 10.75
CA TRP A 49 -8.34 18.67 10.89
C TRP A 49 -8.38 17.92 9.54
N PHE A 50 -8.91 18.57 8.52
CA PHE A 50 -9.11 17.96 7.20
C PHE A 50 -7.78 17.63 6.49
N PRO A 51 -6.85 18.60 6.26
CA PRO A 51 -5.57 18.28 5.62
C PRO A 51 -4.72 17.32 6.44
N VAL A 52 -4.72 17.45 7.77
CA VAL A 52 -3.97 16.53 8.65
C VAL A 52 -4.53 15.10 8.55
N GLY A 53 -5.86 14.94 8.57
CA GLY A 53 -6.48 13.61 8.50
C GLY A 53 -6.24 12.91 7.16
N LEU A 54 -6.35 13.63 6.03
CA LEU A 54 -6.00 13.09 4.71
C LEU A 54 -4.51 12.75 4.60
N SER A 55 -3.64 13.57 5.18
CA SER A 55 -2.20 13.32 5.17
C SER A 55 -1.80 12.09 6.01
N ILE A 56 -2.48 11.83 7.14
CA ILE A 56 -2.29 10.58 7.89
C ILE A 56 -2.77 9.38 7.06
N MET A 57 -3.94 9.51 6.41
CA MET A 57 -4.49 8.47 5.54
C MET A 57 -3.55 8.15 4.37
N ALA A 58 -3.04 9.16 3.66
CA ALA A 58 -2.10 9.00 2.54
C ALA A 58 -0.81 8.27 2.97
N THR A 59 -0.33 8.57 4.18
CA THR A 59 0.83 7.90 4.75
C THR A 59 0.57 6.41 4.98
N LEU A 60 -0.60 6.06 5.51
CA LEU A 60 -0.97 4.67 5.77
C LEU A 60 -1.25 3.90 4.46
N LEU A 61 -1.98 4.52 3.54
CA LEU A 61 -2.36 3.93 2.26
C LEU A 61 -1.33 4.26 1.18
N SER A 62 -0.05 4.02 1.48
CA SER A 62 1.06 4.23 0.55
C SER A 62 0.91 3.46 -0.78
N ALA A 63 1.82 3.73 -1.73
CA ALA A 63 1.91 2.95 -2.97
C ALA A 63 2.02 1.44 -2.72
N LEU A 64 2.75 1.03 -1.66
CA LEU A 64 2.86 -0.38 -1.28
C LEU A 64 1.51 -0.94 -0.84
N SER A 65 0.73 -0.18 -0.07
CA SER A 65 -0.63 -0.57 0.34
C SER A 65 -1.59 -0.63 -0.86
N TYR A 66 -1.45 0.30 -1.81
CA TYR A 66 -2.27 0.38 -3.02
C TYR A 66 -2.08 -0.81 -3.96
N SER A 67 -0.90 -1.42 -3.99
CA SER A 67 -0.66 -2.69 -4.71
C SER A 67 -0.89 -3.91 -3.83
N GLY A 68 -0.52 -3.83 -2.55
CA GLY A 68 -0.55 -4.95 -1.61
C GLY A 68 -1.96 -5.38 -1.20
N ILE A 69 -2.86 -4.42 -0.93
CA ILE A 69 -4.24 -4.75 -0.50
C ILE A 69 -5.01 -5.46 -1.62
N PRO A 70 -5.04 -4.97 -2.88
CA PRO A 70 -5.64 -5.72 -3.97
C PRO A 70 -4.98 -7.08 -4.20
N GLY A 71 -3.64 -7.18 -4.10
CA GLY A 71 -2.93 -8.45 -4.23
C GLY A 71 -3.34 -9.48 -3.18
N ALA A 72 -3.39 -9.07 -1.91
CA ALA A 72 -3.86 -9.92 -0.82
C ALA A 72 -5.34 -10.31 -0.98
N ALA A 73 -6.18 -9.41 -1.50
CA ALA A 73 -7.59 -9.70 -1.74
C ALA A 73 -7.81 -10.59 -2.97
N TYR A 74 -6.93 -10.51 -3.98
CA TYR A 74 -6.91 -11.44 -5.11
C TYR A 74 -6.65 -12.86 -4.62
N GLU A 75 -5.67 -13.06 -3.71
CA GLU A 75 -5.28 -14.37 -3.17
C GLU A 75 -6.26 -14.91 -2.11
N ALA A 76 -6.56 -14.10 -1.10
CA ALA A 76 -7.27 -14.53 0.11
C ALA A 76 -8.70 -13.99 0.25
N GLY A 77 -9.18 -13.18 -0.71
CA GLY A 77 -10.51 -12.60 -0.69
C GLY A 77 -10.69 -11.46 0.32
N TYR A 78 -11.89 -11.35 0.87
CA TYR A 78 -12.25 -10.23 1.77
C TYR A 78 -11.77 -10.37 3.23
N LYS A 79 -10.99 -11.39 3.57
CA LYS A 79 -10.49 -11.62 4.94
C LYS A 79 -9.65 -10.46 5.48
N PHE A 80 -9.03 -9.67 4.61
CA PHE A 80 -8.25 -8.49 4.99
C PHE A 80 -9.11 -7.30 5.48
N LEU A 81 -10.45 -7.36 5.33
CA LEU A 81 -11.37 -6.30 5.78
C LEU A 81 -11.54 -6.18 7.29
N ILE A 82 -10.77 -6.97 8.05
CA ILE A 82 -10.56 -6.79 9.48
C ILE A 82 -9.64 -5.60 9.80
N LEU A 83 -8.86 -5.09 8.84
CA LEU A 83 -7.96 -3.94 9.04
C LEU A 83 -8.69 -2.67 9.53
N PRO A 84 -9.79 -2.19 8.90
CA PRO A 84 -10.55 -1.05 9.43
C PRO A 84 -11.02 -1.24 10.87
N VAL A 85 -11.46 -2.45 11.23
CA VAL A 85 -11.88 -2.76 12.62
C VAL A 85 -10.71 -2.54 13.57
N SER A 86 -9.51 -3.03 13.24
CA SER A 86 -8.31 -2.82 14.05
C SER A 86 -7.98 -1.33 14.24
N VAL A 87 -8.16 -0.51 13.20
CA VAL A 87 -7.93 0.94 13.26
C VAL A 87 -8.94 1.61 14.19
N TRP A 88 -10.22 1.26 14.12
CA TRP A 88 -11.24 1.78 15.04
C TRP A 88 -10.97 1.39 16.50
N LEU A 89 -10.44 0.19 16.76
CA LEU A 89 -10.07 -0.22 18.11
C LEU A 89 -8.95 0.65 18.71
N THR A 90 -8.10 1.27 17.89
CA THR A 90 -7.07 2.21 18.38
C THR A 90 -7.63 3.57 18.79
N LEU A 91 -8.83 3.95 18.30
CA LEU A 91 -9.40 5.29 18.47
C LEU A 91 -9.53 5.75 19.93
N PRO A 92 -10.07 4.94 20.87
CA PRO A 92 -10.16 5.36 22.26
C PRO A 92 -8.79 5.65 22.88
N ILE A 93 -7.77 4.87 22.51
CA ILE A 93 -6.41 5.01 23.06
C ILE A 93 -5.75 6.27 22.48
N VAL A 94 -5.75 6.40 21.15
CA VAL A 94 -5.08 7.51 20.46
C VAL A 94 -5.77 8.83 20.79
N SER A 95 -7.09 8.92 20.63
CA SER A 95 -7.86 10.15 20.86
C SER A 95 -7.99 10.52 22.35
N GLY A 96 -8.06 9.51 23.23
CA GLY A 96 -8.26 9.66 24.66
C GLY A 96 -6.98 10.00 25.43
N PHE A 97 -5.84 9.39 25.07
CA PHE A 97 -4.61 9.48 25.86
C PHE A 97 -3.45 10.10 25.10
N ILE A 98 -3.23 9.69 23.85
CA ILE A 98 -2.02 10.04 23.11
C ILE A 98 -2.08 11.46 22.54
N LEU A 99 -3.18 11.82 21.85
CA LEU A 99 -3.33 13.18 21.31
C LEU A 99 -3.32 14.26 22.40
N PRO A 100 -4.01 14.10 23.55
CA PRO A 100 -3.89 15.05 24.65
C PRO A 100 -2.48 15.17 25.21
N LEU A 101 -1.74 14.05 25.31
CA LEU A 101 -0.36 14.04 25.77
C LEU A 101 0.54 14.85 24.82
N TYR A 102 0.51 14.55 23.53
CA TYR A 102 1.33 15.25 22.52
C TYR A 102 0.99 16.73 22.39
N GLN A 103 -0.29 17.09 22.53
CA GLN A 103 -0.70 18.49 22.49
C GLN A 103 -0.20 19.27 23.70
N ARG A 104 -0.12 18.66 24.89
CA ARG A 104 0.37 19.30 26.13
C ARG A 104 1.89 19.45 26.19
N LEU A 105 2.63 18.49 25.66
CA LEU A 105 4.10 18.45 25.81
C LEU A 105 4.83 19.36 24.80
N GLU A 106 4.16 19.79 23.72
CA GLU A 106 4.75 20.64 22.66
C GLU A 106 6.08 20.12 22.08
N ILE A 107 6.29 18.81 22.12
CA ILE A 107 7.48 18.11 21.60
C ILE A 107 7.58 18.16 20.08
N TYR A 108 8.81 18.03 19.56
CA TYR A 108 9.08 17.87 18.12
C TYR A 108 9.09 16.41 17.70
N SER A 109 9.47 15.51 18.62
CA SER A 109 9.55 14.09 18.35
C SER A 109 8.90 13.26 19.43
N VAL A 110 8.28 12.14 19.06
CA VAL A 110 7.78 11.15 20.01
C VAL A 110 8.90 10.59 20.89
N TYR A 111 10.14 10.57 20.40
CA TYR A 111 11.28 10.10 21.18
C TYR A 111 11.74 11.12 22.24
N GLU A 112 11.39 12.41 22.07
CA GLU A 112 11.57 13.42 23.12
C GLU A 112 10.69 13.11 24.33
N TYR A 113 9.48 12.58 24.12
CA TYR A 113 8.66 12.07 25.22
C TYR A 113 9.36 10.94 25.99
N LEU A 114 10.11 10.06 25.31
CA LEU A 114 10.85 9.00 25.99
C LEU A 114 11.96 9.54 26.89
N GLU A 115 12.61 10.63 26.51
CA GLU A 115 13.58 11.31 27.38
C GLU A 115 12.89 11.94 28.59
N LEU A 116 11.76 12.62 28.40
CA LEU A 116 10.98 13.21 29.50
C LEU A 116 10.47 12.13 30.49
N ARG A 117 10.23 10.91 30.00
CA ARG A 117 9.70 9.82 30.81
C ARG A 117 10.79 8.93 31.43
N PHE A 118 11.89 8.75 30.73
CA PHE A 118 13.00 7.87 31.09
C PHE A 118 14.30 8.69 31.10
N ASP A 119 15.11 8.61 30.05
CA ASP A 119 16.36 9.34 29.93
C ASP A 119 16.77 9.59 28.46
N ALA A 120 17.86 10.34 28.28
CA ALA A 120 18.41 10.66 26.97
C ALA A 120 18.91 9.41 26.20
N SER A 121 19.35 8.36 26.91
CA SER A 121 19.83 7.12 26.31
C SER A 121 18.70 6.40 25.57
N VAL A 122 17.52 6.29 26.19
CA VAL A 122 16.33 5.70 25.57
C VAL A 122 15.91 6.51 24.35
N ARG A 123 15.88 7.85 24.43
CA ARG A 123 15.60 8.70 23.26
C ARG A 123 16.59 8.45 22.12
N PHE A 124 17.89 8.39 22.42
CA PHE A 124 18.92 8.19 21.41
C PHE A 124 18.75 6.84 20.70
N VAL A 125 18.64 5.75 21.47
CA VAL A 125 18.47 4.40 20.91
C VAL A 125 17.18 4.31 20.08
N SER A 126 16.05 4.77 20.60
CA SER A 126 14.78 4.74 19.87
C SER A 126 14.82 5.58 18.59
N SER A 127 15.47 6.74 18.62
CA SER A 127 15.63 7.60 17.44
C SER A 127 16.48 6.93 16.36
N VAL A 128 17.60 6.30 16.74
CA VAL A 128 18.47 5.57 15.79
C VAL A 128 17.73 4.39 15.17
N VAL A 129 17.04 3.59 16.00
CA VAL A 129 16.23 2.46 15.52
C VAL A 129 15.17 2.94 14.52
N PHE A 130 14.46 4.03 14.83
CA PHE A 130 13.49 4.62 13.92
C PHE A 130 14.12 5.06 12.59
N VAL A 131 15.24 5.79 12.62
CA VAL A 131 15.87 6.30 11.40
C VAL A 131 16.33 5.15 10.51
N VAL A 132 17.01 4.14 11.07
CA VAL A 132 17.49 2.98 10.31
C VAL A 132 16.32 2.20 9.71
N TRP A 133 15.30 1.88 10.52
CA TRP A 133 14.09 1.22 10.05
C TRP A 133 13.41 2.01 8.93
N ARG A 134 13.30 3.33 9.10
CA ARG A 134 12.64 4.19 8.13
C ARG A 134 13.38 4.23 6.79
N LEU A 135 14.70 4.31 6.80
CA LEU A 135 15.51 4.31 5.57
C LEU A 135 15.32 3.01 4.77
N LEU A 136 15.31 1.86 5.46
CA LEU A 136 15.06 0.57 4.83
C LEU A 136 13.65 0.49 4.23
N TRP A 137 12.63 0.91 4.99
CA TRP A 137 11.25 0.91 4.53
C TRP A 137 11.02 1.87 3.36
N MET A 138 11.62 3.06 3.38
CA MET A 138 11.52 4.04 2.29
C MET A 138 12.06 3.49 0.96
N GLY A 139 13.09 2.65 1.00
CA GLY A 139 13.59 1.95 -0.18
C GLY A 139 12.49 1.10 -0.85
N GLY A 140 11.76 0.32 -0.06
CA GLY A 140 10.64 -0.48 -0.57
C GLY A 140 9.47 0.37 -1.09
N VAL A 141 9.14 1.44 -0.36
CA VAL A 141 8.04 2.36 -0.73
C VAL A 141 8.32 3.10 -2.03
N LEU A 142 9.57 3.47 -2.31
CA LEU A 142 9.95 4.09 -3.59
C LEU A 142 10.11 3.06 -4.71
N TYR A 143 10.63 1.87 -4.39
CA TYR A 143 10.87 0.82 -5.38
C TYR A 143 9.57 0.29 -5.99
N ALA A 144 8.55 0.01 -5.18
CA ALA A 144 7.28 -0.55 -5.65
C ALA A 144 6.64 0.28 -6.79
N PRO A 145 6.34 1.58 -6.64
CA PRO A 145 5.74 2.38 -7.71
C PRO A 145 6.67 2.56 -8.91
N CYS A 146 7.99 2.67 -8.72
CA CYS A 146 8.94 2.73 -9.84
C CYS A 146 8.90 1.45 -10.68
N LYS A 147 8.87 0.28 -10.02
CA LYS A 147 8.80 -1.01 -10.69
C LYS A 147 7.48 -1.16 -11.42
N VAL A 148 6.36 -0.78 -10.79
CA VAL A 148 5.05 -0.75 -11.45
C VAL A 148 5.08 0.15 -12.69
N LEU A 149 5.67 1.34 -12.61
CA LEU A 149 5.74 2.28 -13.75
C LEU A 149 6.59 1.74 -14.90
N VAL A 150 7.78 1.17 -14.63
CA VAL A 150 8.62 0.55 -15.69
C VAL A 150 7.87 -0.57 -16.40
N VAL A 151 7.20 -1.43 -15.62
CA VAL A 151 6.44 -2.55 -16.15
C VAL A 151 5.22 -2.06 -16.93
N ALA A 152 4.43 -1.16 -16.36
CA ALA A 152 3.20 -0.65 -16.95
C ALA A 152 3.44 0.19 -18.21
N ALA A 153 4.52 0.97 -18.24
CA ALA A 153 4.85 1.80 -19.38
C ALA A 153 5.61 1.06 -20.50
N GLY A 154 6.05 -0.18 -20.25
CA GLY A 154 6.86 -0.96 -21.20
C GLY A 154 8.16 -0.27 -21.59
N ILE A 155 8.69 0.59 -20.72
CA ILE A 155 9.90 1.38 -20.98
C ILE A 155 11.14 0.58 -20.63
N ASP A 156 12.15 0.60 -21.50
CA ASP A 156 13.48 0.06 -21.22
C ASP A 156 14.33 1.09 -20.46
N VAL A 157 13.80 1.57 -19.33
CA VAL A 157 14.48 2.51 -18.43
C VAL A 157 14.86 1.75 -17.16
N PRO A 158 16.14 1.78 -16.74
CA PRO A 158 16.54 1.19 -15.48
C PRO A 158 15.76 1.80 -14.30
N VAL A 159 15.24 0.96 -13.41
CA VAL A 159 14.41 1.39 -12.25
C VAL A 159 15.12 2.44 -11.39
N TRP A 160 16.45 2.40 -11.29
CA TRP A 160 17.24 3.36 -10.51
C TRP A 160 17.12 4.79 -11.02
N VAL A 161 16.87 5.01 -12.32
CA VAL A 161 16.67 6.35 -12.89
C VAL A 161 15.40 6.98 -12.33
N LEU A 162 14.30 6.21 -12.31
CA LEU A 162 13.03 6.67 -11.75
C LEU A 162 13.12 6.88 -10.24
N LEU A 163 13.87 6.03 -9.53
CA LEU A 163 14.13 6.21 -8.11
C LEU A 163 14.82 7.55 -7.82
N LEU A 164 15.82 7.92 -8.62
CA LEU A 164 16.49 9.21 -8.48
C LEU A 164 15.57 10.37 -8.80
N ILE A 165 14.77 10.29 -9.87
CA ILE A 165 13.85 11.36 -10.25
C ILE A 165 12.77 11.56 -9.19
N LEU A 166 12.03 10.51 -8.81
CA LEU A 166 10.97 10.59 -7.82
C LEU A 166 11.51 10.94 -6.44
N GLY A 167 12.67 10.38 -6.06
CA GLY A 167 13.37 10.70 -4.84
C GLY A 167 13.79 12.17 -4.80
N ALA A 168 14.44 12.68 -5.85
CA ALA A 168 14.87 14.07 -5.92
C ALA A 168 13.69 15.04 -5.91
N CYS A 169 12.61 14.77 -6.67
CA CYS A 169 11.39 15.57 -6.61
C CYS A 169 10.78 15.57 -5.20
N GLY A 170 10.67 14.38 -4.59
CA GLY A 170 10.22 14.16 -3.22
C GLY A 170 10.97 14.99 -2.19
N THR A 171 12.30 14.87 -2.24
CA THR A 171 13.21 15.62 -1.38
C THR A 171 13.11 17.12 -1.65
N ALA A 172 13.03 17.56 -2.91
CA ALA A 172 12.99 18.97 -3.26
C ALA A 172 11.75 19.67 -2.67
N TYR A 173 10.54 19.16 -2.89
CA TYR A 173 9.34 19.83 -2.37
C TYR A 173 9.26 19.76 -0.84
N THR A 174 9.78 18.69 -0.24
CA THR A 174 9.81 18.51 1.22
C THR A 174 10.81 19.45 1.87
N PHE A 175 12.01 19.57 1.29
CA PHE A 175 13.06 20.46 1.75
C PHE A 175 12.69 21.93 1.60
N LEU A 176 12.03 22.31 0.51
CA LEU A 176 11.63 23.69 0.27
C LEU A 176 10.49 24.14 1.20
N GLY A 177 9.43 23.34 1.29
CA GLY A 177 8.18 23.79 1.93
C GLY A 177 7.90 23.24 3.32
N GLY A 178 8.77 22.38 3.85
CA GLY A 178 8.63 21.77 5.17
C GLY A 178 7.35 20.94 5.34
N MET A 179 6.96 20.71 6.60
CA MET A 179 5.81 19.88 6.96
C MET A 179 4.49 20.40 6.40
N LYS A 180 4.35 21.72 6.22
CA LYS A 180 3.14 22.32 5.65
C LYS A 180 2.98 21.90 4.18
N ALA A 181 4.05 21.96 3.38
CA ALA A 181 4.00 21.48 2.00
C ALA A 181 3.70 19.99 1.93
N VAL A 182 4.36 19.17 2.76
CA VAL A 182 4.12 17.71 2.81
C VAL A 182 2.63 17.40 3.02
N ILE A 183 1.99 18.07 3.98
CA ILE A 183 0.56 17.84 4.24
C ILE A 183 -0.31 18.24 3.04
N TRP A 184 -0.02 19.37 2.38
CA TRP A 184 -0.80 19.81 1.22
C TRP A 184 -0.56 18.95 -0.02
N THR A 185 0.68 18.49 -0.26
CA THR A 185 0.95 17.52 -1.32
C THR A 185 0.23 16.20 -1.05
N ASP A 186 0.16 15.74 0.21
CA ASP A 186 -0.57 14.53 0.58
C ASP A 186 -2.09 14.67 0.34
N VAL A 187 -2.65 15.88 0.52
CA VAL A 187 -4.07 16.14 0.20
C VAL A 187 -4.32 15.96 -1.29
N VAL A 188 -3.47 16.54 -2.15
CA VAL A 188 -3.60 16.38 -3.60
C VAL A 188 -3.42 14.91 -3.99
N GLN A 189 -2.43 14.22 -3.43
CA GLN A 189 -2.20 12.80 -3.64
C GLN A 189 -3.41 11.96 -3.24
N SER A 190 -4.00 12.22 -2.07
CA SER A 190 -5.19 11.52 -1.59
C SER A 190 -6.36 11.64 -2.57
N LEU A 191 -6.58 12.84 -3.14
CA LEU A 191 -7.63 13.06 -4.14
C LEU A 191 -7.35 12.29 -5.44
N VAL A 192 -6.11 12.31 -5.92
CA VAL A 192 -5.68 11.56 -7.11
C VAL A 192 -5.87 10.06 -6.90
N MET A 193 -5.53 9.55 -5.71
CA MET A 193 -5.69 8.14 -5.36
C MET A 193 -7.17 7.74 -5.35
N VAL A 194 -8.02 8.50 -4.65
CA VAL A 194 -9.47 8.25 -4.63
C VAL A 194 -10.06 8.28 -6.05
N ALA A 195 -9.71 9.27 -6.86
CA ALA A 195 -10.16 9.36 -8.24
C ALA A 195 -9.71 8.15 -9.08
N GLY A 196 -8.43 7.77 -8.97
CA GLY A 196 -7.87 6.60 -9.64
C GLY A 196 -8.58 5.31 -9.25
N LEU A 197 -8.89 5.13 -7.97
CA LEU A 197 -9.61 3.95 -7.47
C LEU A 197 -11.03 3.85 -8.04
N VAL A 198 -11.77 4.97 -8.06
CA VAL A 198 -13.10 5.02 -8.67
C VAL A 198 -13.04 4.68 -10.15
N LEU A 199 -12.04 5.20 -10.88
CA LEU A 199 -11.83 4.89 -12.30
C LEU A 199 -11.51 3.41 -12.52
N ILE A 200 -10.64 2.81 -11.69
CA ILE A 200 -10.29 1.38 -11.80
C ILE A 200 -11.53 0.50 -11.60
N ILE A 201 -12.32 0.76 -10.54
CA ILE A 201 -13.55 0.00 -10.27
C ILE A 201 -14.53 0.13 -11.45
N GLY A 202 -14.75 1.35 -11.94
CA GLY A 202 -15.62 1.60 -13.09
C GLY A 202 -15.15 0.89 -14.37
N CYS A 203 -13.83 0.88 -14.64
CA CYS A 203 -13.24 0.18 -15.77
C CYS A 203 -13.44 -1.34 -15.70
N VAL A 204 -13.27 -1.95 -14.51
CA VAL A 204 -13.47 -3.39 -14.34
C VAL A 204 -14.95 -3.74 -14.52
N TRP A 205 -15.87 -2.94 -13.98
CA TRP A 205 -17.31 -3.15 -14.17
C TRP A 205 -17.74 -3.03 -15.63
N TRP A 206 -17.14 -2.12 -16.39
CA TRP A 206 -17.41 -1.98 -17.81
C TRP A 206 -16.90 -3.18 -18.61
N LYS A 207 -15.74 -3.72 -18.24
CA LYS A 207 -15.08 -4.81 -18.98
C LYS A 207 -15.56 -6.21 -18.59
N LEU A 208 -16.21 -6.37 -17.45
CA LEU A 208 -16.69 -7.65 -16.96
C LEU A 208 -18.18 -7.81 -17.30
N ASP A 209 -18.51 -8.80 -18.12
CA ASP A 209 -19.90 -9.13 -18.42
C ASP A 209 -20.62 -9.57 -17.13
N GLY A 210 -21.72 -8.90 -16.79
CA GLY A 210 -22.43 -9.08 -15.51
C GLY A 210 -21.91 -8.21 -14.35
N GLY A 211 -20.83 -7.45 -14.56
CA GLY A 211 -20.35 -6.41 -13.65
C GLY A 211 -20.17 -6.87 -12.19
N PRO A 212 -20.62 -6.09 -11.19
CA PRO A 212 -20.39 -6.44 -9.78
C PRO A 212 -21.06 -7.74 -9.33
N ALA A 213 -22.15 -8.16 -9.98
CA ALA A 213 -22.82 -9.42 -9.66
C ALA A 213 -21.93 -10.62 -10.02
N ARG A 214 -21.27 -10.56 -11.18
CA ARG A 214 -20.31 -11.58 -11.62
C ARG A 214 -19.09 -11.67 -10.70
N VAL A 215 -18.62 -10.52 -10.20
CA VAL A 215 -17.54 -10.48 -9.19
C VAL A 215 -17.93 -11.27 -7.93
N GLN A 216 -19.13 -11.03 -7.40
CA GLN A 216 -19.59 -11.70 -6.19
C GLN A 216 -19.84 -13.20 -6.40
N GLU A 217 -20.34 -13.58 -7.56
CA GLU A 217 -20.56 -14.98 -7.95
C GLU A 217 -19.24 -15.75 -7.93
N ILE A 218 -18.23 -15.27 -8.67
CA ILE A 218 -16.91 -15.91 -8.74
C ILE A 218 -16.24 -15.92 -7.35
N ALA A 219 -16.27 -14.79 -6.63
CA ALA A 219 -15.67 -14.70 -5.31
C ALA A 219 -16.31 -15.67 -4.30
N SER A 220 -17.62 -15.86 -4.35
CA SER A 220 -18.31 -16.82 -3.48
C SER A 220 -18.00 -18.25 -3.87
N GLY A 221 -17.92 -18.51 -5.17
CA GLY A 221 -17.51 -19.78 -5.74
C GLY A 221 -16.15 -20.27 -5.28
N LEU A 222 -15.18 -19.37 -5.26
CA LEU A 222 -13.80 -19.64 -4.84
C LEU A 222 -13.59 -19.54 -3.31
N GLY A 223 -14.66 -19.39 -2.52
CA GLY A 223 -14.54 -19.21 -1.06
C GLY A 223 -13.84 -17.91 -0.64
N ARG A 224 -13.69 -16.94 -1.54
CA ARG A 224 -13.03 -15.63 -1.33
C ARG A 224 -14.02 -14.53 -0.91
N SER A 225 -15.29 -14.85 -0.73
CA SER A 225 -16.32 -13.92 -0.25
C SER A 225 -16.33 -13.73 1.28
N SER A 226 -15.68 -14.61 2.04
CA SER A 226 -15.67 -14.53 3.51
C SER A 226 -14.85 -13.34 4.02
N PHE A 227 -15.45 -12.56 4.92
CA PHE A 227 -14.81 -11.43 5.59
C PHE A 227 -13.97 -11.83 6.80
N VAL A 228 -14.30 -12.98 7.41
CA VAL A 228 -13.72 -13.40 8.69
C VAL A 228 -13.60 -14.93 8.73
N GLU A 229 -12.44 -15.42 9.16
CA GLU A 229 -12.21 -16.83 9.48
C GLU A 229 -12.16 -16.99 11.00
N THR A 230 -13.13 -17.69 11.59
CA THR A 230 -13.27 -17.81 13.05
C THR A 230 -12.66 -19.06 13.65
N SER A 231 -12.16 -20.00 12.83
CA SER A 231 -11.53 -21.22 13.33
C SER A 231 -10.31 -20.91 14.21
N PHE A 232 -10.20 -21.61 15.33
CA PHE A 232 -9.09 -21.45 16.26
C PHE A 232 -7.93 -22.35 15.82
N ARG A 233 -7.09 -21.83 14.93
CA ARG A 233 -5.97 -22.53 14.31
C ARG A 233 -4.69 -21.72 14.41
N TRP A 234 -3.64 -22.34 14.94
CA TRP A 234 -2.32 -21.72 15.11
C TRP A 234 -1.49 -21.69 13.82
N ASP A 235 -1.84 -22.53 12.85
CA ASP A 235 -1.13 -22.67 11.57
C ASP A 235 -1.68 -21.78 10.45
N SER A 236 -2.71 -20.97 10.73
CA SER A 236 -3.33 -20.07 9.76
C SER A 236 -3.28 -18.61 10.23
N TYR A 237 -2.55 -17.80 9.48
CA TYR A 237 -2.44 -16.35 9.71
C TYR A 237 -3.78 -15.61 9.56
N TRP A 238 -4.66 -16.10 8.69
CA TRP A 238 -5.91 -15.41 8.32
C TRP A 238 -7.07 -15.57 9.31
N THR A 239 -6.88 -16.36 10.38
CA THR A 239 -7.89 -16.48 11.44
C THR A 239 -8.03 -15.17 12.20
N ILE A 240 -9.23 -14.83 12.66
CA ILE A 240 -9.49 -13.62 13.45
C ILE A 240 -8.61 -13.55 14.71
N TRP A 241 -8.30 -14.72 15.29
CA TRP A 241 -7.46 -14.85 16.47
C TRP A 241 -5.99 -14.49 16.22
N GLY A 242 -5.49 -14.69 15.00
CA GLY A 242 -4.14 -14.28 14.59
C GLY A 242 -4.11 -12.86 14.03
N ILE A 243 -4.95 -12.58 13.03
CA ILE A 243 -4.85 -11.33 12.26
C ILE A 243 -5.32 -10.09 13.04
N LEU A 244 -6.38 -10.19 13.85
CA LEU A 244 -6.92 -9.02 14.56
C LEU A 244 -5.96 -8.49 15.63
N PRO A 245 -5.39 -9.31 16.54
CA PRO A 245 -4.39 -8.84 17.50
C PRO A 245 -3.14 -8.28 16.81
N HIS A 246 -2.67 -8.94 15.74
CA HIS A 246 -1.54 -8.47 14.95
C HIS A 246 -1.80 -7.08 14.35
N LEU A 247 -2.93 -6.89 13.66
CA LEU A 247 -3.27 -5.60 13.05
C LEU A 247 -3.53 -4.54 14.10
N PHE A 248 -4.21 -4.87 15.21
CA PHE A 248 -4.45 -3.92 16.29
C PHE A 248 -3.12 -3.40 16.88
N LEU A 249 -2.19 -4.29 17.23
CA LEU A 249 -0.89 -3.88 17.78
C LEU A 249 -0.05 -3.12 16.74
N SER A 250 -0.08 -3.54 15.48
CA SER A 250 0.65 -2.87 14.40
C SER A 250 0.12 -1.47 14.14
N MET A 251 -1.20 -1.30 14.06
CA MET A 251 -1.84 0.01 13.88
C MET A 251 -1.66 0.90 15.12
N LEU A 252 -1.73 0.32 16.32
CA LEU A 252 -1.50 1.06 17.55
C LEU A 252 -0.05 1.58 17.61
N SER A 253 0.92 0.75 17.27
CA SER A 253 2.33 1.16 17.16
C SER A 253 2.51 2.27 16.11
N PHE A 254 1.89 2.10 14.93
CA PHE A 254 1.94 3.07 13.84
C PHE A 254 1.31 4.43 14.22
N TYR A 255 0.24 4.45 15.00
CA TYR A 255 -0.41 5.71 15.39
C TYR A 255 0.21 6.39 16.62
N ILE A 256 1.03 5.68 17.39
CA ILE A 256 1.62 6.20 18.63
C ILE A 256 3.13 6.41 18.49
N ALA A 257 3.88 5.35 18.18
CA ALA A 257 5.34 5.36 18.24
C ALA A 257 6.00 5.83 16.93
N ASP A 258 5.25 5.87 15.83
CA ASP A 258 5.76 6.30 14.53
C ASP A 258 5.84 7.82 14.44
N GLN A 259 7.06 8.34 14.31
CA GLN A 259 7.31 9.77 14.18
C GLN A 259 6.59 10.39 12.96
N ILE A 260 6.45 9.68 11.85
CA ILE A 260 5.83 10.24 10.63
C ILE A 260 4.36 10.56 10.87
N THR A 261 3.65 9.64 11.55
CA THR A 261 2.25 9.82 11.89
C THR A 261 2.10 10.83 13.03
N ALA A 262 2.89 10.70 14.08
CA ALA A 262 2.80 11.57 15.24
C ALA A 262 3.11 13.04 14.91
N GLN A 263 4.06 13.29 14.01
CA GLN A 263 4.39 14.64 13.56
C GLN A 263 3.19 15.35 12.93
N ARG A 264 2.31 14.63 12.23
CA ARG A 264 1.07 15.20 11.67
C ARG A 264 0.12 15.67 12.77
N TYR A 265 -0.05 14.92 13.85
CA TYR A 265 -0.84 15.36 15.00
C TYR A 265 -0.27 16.62 15.66
N LEU A 266 1.06 16.71 15.72
CA LEU A 266 1.75 17.87 16.31
C LEU A 266 1.59 19.14 15.46
N THR A 267 1.23 19.03 14.17
CA THR A 267 0.91 20.19 13.32
C THR A 267 -0.50 20.77 13.54
N ALA A 268 -1.39 20.02 14.19
CA ALA A 268 -2.76 20.44 14.37
C ALA A 268 -2.86 21.64 15.33
N LYS A 269 -3.69 22.62 14.97
CA LYS A 269 -3.88 23.87 15.72
C LYS A 269 -4.50 23.72 17.11
N SER A 270 -5.16 22.59 17.38
CA SER A 270 -5.74 22.29 18.67
C SER A 270 -6.02 20.81 18.84
N LEU A 271 -6.25 20.37 20.08
CA LEU A 271 -6.63 18.99 20.38
C LEU A 271 -7.92 18.54 19.68
N PRO A 272 -9.02 19.33 19.64
CA PRO A 272 -10.20 18.96 18.85
C PRO A 272 -9.91 18.73 17.38
N GLU A 273 -9.01 19.53 16.79
CA GLU A 273 -8.62 19.38 15.38
C GLU A 273 -7.82 18.09 15.20
N ALA A 274 -6.83 17.81 16.05
CA ALA A 274 -6.09 16.55 16.01
C ALA A 274 -7.00 15.32 16.13
N ARG A 275 -7.99 15.37 17.03
CA ARG A 275 -8.98 14.30 17.21
C ARG A 275 -9.85 14.10 15.97
N ARG A 276 -10.34 15.20 15.38
CA ARG A 276 -11.11 15.16 14.14
C ARG A 276 -10.27 14.63 12.97
N SER A 277 -8.98 14.97 12.90
CA SER A 277 -8.06 14.42 11.90
C SER A 277 -7.96 12.90 12.03
N PHE A 278 -7.82 12.41 13.26
CA PHE A 278 -7.70 10.98 13.50
C PHE A 278 -8.99 10.23 13.18
N VAL A 279 -10.15 10.80 13.54
CA VAL A 279 -11.46 10.25 13.13
C VAL A 279 -11.61 10.23 11.61
N LEU A 280 -11.21 11.31 10.91
CA LEU A 280 -11.21 11.35 9.45
C LEU A 280 -10.34 10.24 8.87
N ASN A 281 -9.16 9.99 9.44
CA ASN A 281 -8.31 8.87 9.05
C ASN A 281 -9.02 7.51 9.26
N CYS A 282 -9.64 7.25 10.41
CA CYS A 282 -10.40 6.01 10.66
C CYS A 282 -11.52 5.81 9.62
N VAL A 283 -12.28 6.86 9.32
CA VAL A 283 -13.34 6.84 8.29
C VAL A 283 -12.75 6.57 6.91
N SER A 284 -11.68 7.26 6.55
CA SER A 284 -11.05 7.14 5.23
C SER A 284 -10.50 5.74 4.98
N VAL A 285 -9.84 5.13 5.98
CA VAL A 285 -9.37 3.74 5.91
C VAL A 285 -10.54 2.76 5.79
N SER A 286 -11.67 3.04 6.45
CA SER A 286 -12.88 2.21 6.37
C SER A 286 -13.55 2.27 5.00
N ILE A 287 -13.26 3.28 4.18
CA ILE A 287 -13.78 3.41 2.81
C ILE A 287 -12.77 2.86 1.81
N MET A 288 -11.50 3.24 1.94
CA MET A 288 -10.46 2.91 0.98
C MET A 288 -10.05 1.44 1.03
N THR A 289 -9.92 0.83 2.21
CA THR A 289 -9.50 -0.57 2.32
C THR A 289 -10.51 -1.53 1.67
N PRO A 290 -11.84 -1.43 1.93
CA PRO A 290 -12.83 -2.21 1.20
C PRO A 290 -12.81 -1.99 -0.31
N ALA A 291 -12.65 -0.75 -0.77
CA ALA A 291 -12.59 -0.44 -2.18
C ALA A 291 -11.34 -1.05 -2.86
N LEU A 292 -10.17 -1.01 -2.21
CA LEU A 292 -8.95 -1.65 -2.70
C LEU A 292 -9.06 -3.18 -2.70
N ALA A 293 -9.62 -3.77 -1.64
CA ALA A 293 -9.86 -5.21 -1.61
C ALA A 293 -10.83 -5.65 -2.71
N TYR A 294 -11.88 -4.86 -2.93
CA TYR A 294 -12.81 -5.07 -4.03
C TYR A 294 -12.12 -5.05 -5.39
N VAL A 295 -11.18 -4.13 -5.63
CA VAL A 295 -10.36 -4.14 -6.86
C VAL A 295 -9.63 -5.47 -7.03
N GLY A 296 -9.03 -6.01 -5.97
CA GLY A 296 -8.36 -7.31 -6.01
C GLY A 296 -9.28 -8.45 -6.43
N VAL A 297 -10.46 -8.54 -5.80
CA VAL A 297 -11.47 -9.56 -6.11
C VAL A 297 -12.12 -9.35 -7.48
N ALA A 298 -12.28 -8.10 -7.91
CA ALA A 298 -12.82 -7.78 -9.23
C ALA A 298 -11.81 -8.12 -10.35
N LEU A 299 -10.51 -7.89 -10.12
CA LEU A 299 -9.44 -8.33 -11.02
C LEU A 299 -9.38 -9.85 -11.08
N LEU A 300 -9.55 -10.55 -9.95
CA LEU A 300 -9.69 -12.00 -9.93
C LEU A 300 -10.83 -12.46 -10.84
N ALA A 301 -12.03 -11.91 -10.67
CA ALA A 301 -13.17 -12.24 -11.51
C ALA A 301 -12.91 -11.97 -12.99
N PHE A 302 -12.27 -10.83 -13.31
CA PHE A 302 -11.90 -10.49 -14.69
C PHE A 302 -10.94 -11.50 -15.32
N TYR A 303 -9.88 -11.89 -14.62
CA TYR A 303 -8.91 -12.86 -15.14
C TYR A 303 -9.43 -14.30 -15.09
N TYR A 304 -10.37 -14.60 -14.19
CA TYR A 304 -11.09 -15.87 -14.18
C TYR A 304 -11.89 -16.05 -15.48
N ASP A 305 -12.62 -15.02 -15.94
CA ASP A 305 -13.38 -15.07 -17.20
C ASP A 305 -12.48 -14.86 -18.44
N ASN A 306 -11.33 -14.19 -18.28
CA ASN A 306 -10.38 -13.89 -19.36
C ASN A 306 -8.95 -14.40 -19.10
N PRO A 307 -8.70 -15.72 -18.99
CA PRO A 307 -7.36 -16.25 -18.70
C PRO A 307 -6.30 -15.87 -19.74
N GLN A 308 -6.70 -15.71 -21.01
CA GLN A 308 -5.82 -15.24 -22.09
C GLN A 308 -5.32 -13.80 -21.89
N ALA A 309 -6.07 -12.95 -21.18
CA ALA A 309 -5.61 -11.61 -20.81
C ALA A 309 -4.50 -11.66 -19.75
N MET A 310 -4.36 -12.80 -19.07
CA MET A 310 -3.23 -13.13 -18.21
C MET A 310 -1.99 -13.47 -19.03
N GLU A 311 -1.39 -12.44 -19.63
CA GLU A 311 -0.07 -12.55 -20.24
C GLU A 311 1.09 -12.65 -19.23
N PRO A 312 2.15 -13.43 -19.52
CA PRO A 312 3.38 -13.59 -18.72
C PRO A 312 4.09 -12.33 -18.19
N LYS A 313 3.72 -11.13 -18.63
CA LYS A 313 4.54 -9.93 -18.45
C LYS A 313 4.25 -9.17 -17.17
N TRP A 314 3.18 -9.50 -16.45
CA TRP A 314 2.60 -8.59 -15.47
C TRP A 314 2.51 -9.11 -14.03
N VAL A 315 2.95 -10.34 -13.72
CA VAL A 315 3.01 -10.84 -12.32
C VAL A 315 4.43 -11.22 -11.92
N ALA A 316 5.04 -10.32 -11.16
CA ALA A 316 5.98 -10.61 -10.08
C ALA A 316 7.09 -11.62 -10.34
N ASN A 317 8.20 -11.27 -11.01
CA ASN A 317 9.45 -12.07 -10.95
C ASN A 317 9.30 -13.60 -11.19
N LEU A 318 8.19 -14.06 -11.80
CA LEU A 318 7.94 -15.45 -12.12
C LEU A 318 8.47 -15.66 -13.53
N SER A 319 9.34 -16.66 -13.65
CA SER A 319 10.23 -16.85 -14.80
C SER A 319 9.52 -17.19 -16.12
N SER A 320 8.21 -17.48 -16.11
CA SER A 320 7.41 -17.68 -17.32
C SER A 320 5.91 -17.52 -17.04
N GLY A 321 5.14 -17.05 -18.01
CA GLY A 321 3.68 -16.93 -17.84
C GLY A 321 2.91 -18.24 -17.97
N ALA A 322 3.60 -19.37 -17.93
CA ALA A 322 2.99 -20.67 -17.72
C ALA A 322 2.52 -20.81 -16.25
N GLU A 323 3.32 -20.34 -15.28
CA GLU A 323 3.01 -20.42 -13.84
C GLU A 323 1.83 -19.51 -13.45
N THR A 324 1.77 -18.30 -13.99
CA THR A 324 0.65 -17.38 -13.71
C THR A 324 -0.68 -17.89 -14.28
N ARG A 325 -0.62 -18.56 -15.45
CA ARG A 325 -1.79 -19.22 -16.05
C ARG A 325 -2.16 -20.50 -15.31
N ALA A 326 -1.17 -21.23 -14.80
CA ALA A 326 -1.39 -22.42 -13.97
C ALA A 326 -2.25 -22.10 -12.74
N LEU A 327 -1.99 -20.98 -12.03
CA LEU A 327 -2.83 -20.50 -10.92
C LEU A 327 -4.29 -20.26 -11.35
N THR A 328 -4.50 -19.55 -12.46
CA THR A 328 -5.84 -19.27 -12.99
C THR A 328 -6.57 -20.54 -13.42
N TYR A 329 -5.85 -21.51 -14.00
CA TYR A 329 -6.42 -22.79 -14.42
C TYR A 329 -6.68 -23.74 -13.24
N GLN A 330 -5.85 -23.71 -12.19
CA GLN A 330 -6.12 -24.40 -10.93
C GLN A 330 -7.37 -23.85 -10.25
N ASP A 331 -7.49 -22.51 -10.14
CA ASP A 331 -8.70 -21.85 -9.60
C ASP A 331 -9.95 -22.23 -10.43
N ARG A 332 -9.83 -22.40 -11.76
CA ARG A 332 -10.92 -22.90 -12.63
C ARG A 332 -11.25 -24.37 -12.40
N ALA A 333 -10.25 -25.23 -12.21
CA ALA A 333 -10.44 -26.66 -11.94
C ALA A 333 -11.15 -26.89 -10.61
N GLU A 334 -10.82 -26.10 -9.57
CA GLU A 334 -11.48 -26.17 -8.26
C GLU A 334 -12.96 -25.72 -8.30
N PHE A 335 -13.30 -24.72 -9.12
CA PHE A 335 -14.66 -24.17 -9.18
C PHE A 335 -15.64 -24.96 -10.05
N SER A 336 -15.20 -25.44 -11.21
CA SER A 336 -16.13 -25.87 -12.26
C SER A 336 -16.47 -27.36 -12.24
N GLY A 337 -15.57 -28.22 -11.73
CA GLY A 337 -15.64 -29.66 -12.04
C GLY A 337 -15.62 -29.94 -13.55
N GLU A 338 -15.37 -28.93 -14.39
CA GLU A 338 -15.30 -29.06 -15.83
C GLU A 338 -13.96 -29.70 -16.22
N THR A 339 -14.03 -30.56 -17.22
CA THR A 339 -12.84 -31.16 -17.82
C THR A 339 -12.11 -30.07 -18.59
N LEU A 340 -11.06 -29.51 -17.97
CA LEU A 340 -10.14 -28.58 -18.63
C LEU A 340 -9.68 -29.15 -19.98
N ALA A 341 -9.45 -28.28 -20.97
CA ALA A 341 -8.84 -28.74 -22.22
C ALA A 341 -7.44 -29.35 -21.91
N PRO A 342 -6.95 -30.33 -22.69
CA PRO A 342 -5.70 -31.03 -22.38
C PRO A 342 -4.49 -30.09 -22.18
N GLU A 343 -4.45 -28.97 -22.92
CA GLU A 343 -3.41 -27.94 -22.79
C GLU A 343 -3.56 -27.09 -21.51
N GLU A 344 -4.79 -26.88 -21.02
CA GLU A 344 -5.08 -26.14 -19.78
C GLU A 344 -4.82 -27.02 -18.55
N SER A 345 -5.17 -28.32 -18.61
CA SER A 345 -4.83 -29.31 -17.58
C SER A 345 -3.32 -29.45 -17.42
N ALA A 346 -2.58 -29.51 -18.53
CA ALA A 346 -1.11 -29.60 -18.50
C ALA A 346 -0.44 -28.36 -17.89
N LEU A 347 -1.09 -27.20 -17.96
CA LEU A 347 -0.64 -25.97 -17.30
C LEU A 347 -1.07 -25.94 -15.83
N ALA A 348 -2.29 -26.34 -15.49
CA ALA A 348 -2.79 -26.43 -14.11
C ALA A 348 -1.97 -27.44 -13.27
N ASP A 349 -1.48 -28.53 -13.86
CA ASP A 349 -0.65 -29.53 -13.18
C ASP A 349 0.81 -29.10 -13.01
N GLN A 350 1.21 -27.92 -13.52
CA GLN A 350 2.56 -27.42 -13.29
C GLN A 350 2.76 -27.09 -11.80
N PRO A 351 3.84 -27.58 -11.17
CA PRO A 351 4.14 -27.24 -9.80
C PRO A 351 4.42 -25.74 -9.72
N LEU A 352 3.51 -25.01 -9.08
CA LEU A 352 3.74 -23.64 -8.68
C LEU A 352 4.79 -23.64 -7.57
N ILE A 353 5.76 -22.74 -7.66
CA ILE A 353 6.72 -22.55 -6.57
C ILE A 353 5.95 -21.94 -5.40
N ASP A 354 5.64 -22.77 -4.41
CA ASP A 354 5.12 -22.34 -3.12
C ASP A 354 6.28 -21.74 -2.32
N TRP A 355 6.39 -20.40 -2.36
CA TRP A 355 7.40 -19.65 -1.62
C TRP A 355 7.24 -19.74 -0.09
N ASN A 356 6.18 -20.40 0.42
CA ASN A 356 5.82 -20.41 1.83
C ASN A 356 5.92 -21.79 2.52
N ARG A 357 6.28 -22.89 1.83
CA ARG A 357 6.50 -24.21 2.48
C ARG A 357 7.54 -25.11 1.80
N ASP A 358 8.43 -25.69 2.63
CA ASP A 358 9.21 -26.95 2.54
C ASP A 358 9.82 -27.45 1.20
N THR A 359 9.69 -26.70 0.09
CA THR A 359 10.11 -27.10 -1.26
C THR A 359 11.41 -26.41 -1.72
N LEU A 360 11.86 -25.40 -0.99
CA LEU A 360 13.14 -24.71 -1.20
C LEU A 360 14.29 -25.47 -0.52
N ASN A 361 14.69 -26.59 -1.11
CA ASN A 361 15.96 -27.24 -0.78
C ASN A 361 17.08 -26.78 -1.73
N ALA A 362 18.33 -27.05 -1.36
CA ALA A 362 19.50 -26.58 -2.11
C ALA A 362 19.50 -27.05 -3.58
N SER A 363 18.98 -28.25 -3.86
CA SER A 363 18.85 -28.78 -5.22
C SER A 363 17.80 -28.04 -6.06
N THR A 364 16.68 -27.61 -5.46
CA THR A 364 15.67 -26.78 -6.14
C THR A 364 16.26 -25.42 -6.50
N VAL A 365 17.05 -24.83 -5.60
CA VAL A 365 17.73 -23.54 -5.84
C VAL A 365 18.81 -23.67 -6.92
N GLU A 366 19.61 -24.74 -6.92
CA GLU A 366 20.63 -24.99 -7.96
C GLU A 366 20.02 -25.23 -9.34
N ALA A 367 18.90 -25.97 -9.41
CA ALA A 367 18.15 -26.17 -10.66
C ALA A 367 17.66 -24.82 -11.23
N LEU A 368 17.05 -23.98 -10.39
CA LEU A 368 16.57 -22.65 -10.78
C LEU A 368 17.69 -21.68 -11.21
N VAL A 369 18.89 -21.79 -10.62
CA VAL A 369 20.08 -21.03 -11.03
C VAL A 369 20.64 -21.51 -12.37
N SER A 370 20.63 -22.83 -12.62
CA SER A 370 21.12 -23.42 -13.87
C SER A 370 20.22 -23.10 -15.08
N GLU A 371 18.91 -22.95 -14.87
CA GLU A 371 17.94 -22.59 -15.92
C GLU A 371 17.89 -21.08 -16.23
N ARG A 372 18.76 -20.25 -15.63
CA ARG A 372 18.69 -18.76 -15.69
C ARG A 372 17.35 -18.18 -15.21
N ARG A 373 16.59 -18.89 -14.38
CA ARG A 373 15.34 -18.40 -13.76
C ARG A 373 15.57 -17.54 -12.53
N ILE A 374 16.81 -17.50 -12.04
CA ILE A 374 17.28 -16.56 -11.02
C ILE A 374 18.46 -15.79 -11.61
N LEU A 375 18.29 -14.49 -11.87
CA LEU A 375 19.45 -13.61 -11.99
C LEU A 375 20.09 -13.53 -10.60
N ARG A 376 21.33 -14.03 -10.49
CA ARG A 376 22.20 -13.80 -9.31
C ARG A 376 22.24 -12.29 -8.99
N PRO A 377 22.41 -11.92 -7.71
CA PRO A 377 22.21 -10.56 -7.20
C PRO A 377 22.90 -9.46 -8.00
#